data_AF-A0A2W0BJR0-F1
#
_entry.id   AF-A0A2W0BJR0-F1
#
_cell.length_a   1.000
_cell.length_b   1.000
_cell.length_c   1.000
_cell.angle_alpha   90.00
_cell.angle_beta   90.00
_cell.angle_gamma   90.00
#
_symmetry.space_group_name_H-M   'P 1'
#
loop_
_entity.id
_entity.type
_entity.pdbx_description
1 polymer ?
#
loop_
_entity_poly.entity_id
_entity_poly.type
_entity_poly.pdbx_seq_one_letter_code
_entity_poly.pdbx_strand_id
1 'polypeptide(L)'
;MTFQPREGACAFAWRNYLLVHSGISEDDHRRSALHRYLTDLGAAGDFDFDLLQIAAVNYLKSLDELHDDRGARLAADQALAKRAHSRA
;
A
#
# COMPACT_ATOMS: atom_id res chain seq x y z
N MET A 1 -19.44 11.72 -7.56
CA MET A 1 -18.13 11.46 -6.94
C MET A 1 -17.43 10.40 -7.76
N THR A 2 -16.29 10.72 -8.36
CA THR A 2 -15.46 9.73 -9.06
C THR A 2 -14.73 8.90 -8.01
N PHE A 3 -14.85 7.58 -8.06
CA PHE A 3 -14.08 6.69 -7.20
C PHE A 3 -12.60 6.86 -7.53
N GLN A 4 -11.77 7.15 -6.53
CA GLN A 4 -10.33 7.20 -6.69
C GLN A 4 -9.72 5.87 -6.21
N PRO A 5 -9.24 5.00 -7.11
CA PRO A 5 -8.70 3.69 -6.75
C PRO A 5 -7.61 3.76 -5.67
N ARG A 6 -6.77 4.80 -5.71
CA ARG A 6 -5.71 5.05 -4.72
C ARG A 6 -6.25 5.31 -3.32
N GLU A 7 -7.25 6.19 -3.20
CA GLU A 7 -7.86 6.50 -1.90
C GLU A 7 -8.55 5.27 -1.32
N GLY A 8 -9.26 4.52 -2.17
CA GLY A 8 -9.88 3.26 -1.77
C GLY A 8 -8.87 2.23 -1.28
N ALA A 9 -7.77 2.03 -2.01
CA ALA A 9 -6.71 1.09 -1.64
C ALA A 9 -6.01 1.49 -0.34
N CYS A 10 -5.73 2.80 -0.17
CA CYS A 10 -5.15 3.35 1.05
C CYS A 10 -6.07 3.10 2.25
N ALA A 11 -7.36 3.46 2.14
CA ALA A 11 -8.33 3.27 3.21
C ALA A 11 -8.53 1.78 3.55
N PHE A 12 -8.55 0.91 2.54
CA PHE A 12 -8.66 -0.54 2.72
C PHE A 12 -7.47 -1.10 3.49
N ALA A 13 -6.25 -0.85 3.03
CA ALA A 13 -5.05 -1.38 3.67
C ALA A 13 -4.90 -0.82 5.10
N TRP A 14 -5.15 0.47 5.29
CA TRP A 14 -5.04 1.11 6.61
C TRP A 14 -6.04 0.55 7.62
N ARG A 15 -7.30 0.35 7.22
CA ARG A 15 -8.32 -0.25 8.10
C ARG A 15 -7.95 -1.67 8.50
N ASN A 16 -7.52 -2.50 7.56
CA ASN A 16 -7.09 -3.86 7.87
C ASN A 16 -5.87 -3.88 8.78
N TYR A 17 -4.94 -2.94 8.58
CA TYR A 17 -3.75 -2.83 9.41
C TYR A 17 -4.08 -2.48 10.87
N LEU A 18 -4.98 -1.52 11.10
CA LEU A 18 -5.44 -1.15 12.45
C LEU A 18 -6.19 -2.27 13.15
N LEU A 19 -6.93 -3.11 12.40
CA LEU A 19 -7.61 -4.29 12.97
C LEU A 19 -6.61 -5.31 13.54
N VAL A 20 -5.45 -5.45 12.89
CA VAL A 20 -4.40 -6.38 13.33
C VAL A 20 -3.51 -5.78 14.43
N HIS A 21 -3.30 -4.47 14.40
CA HIS A 21 -2.38 -3.77 15.31
C HIS A 21 -3.11 -2.89 16.32
N SER A 22 -3.72 -3.54 17.33
CA SER A 22 -4.35 -2.84 18.45
C SER A 22 -3.31 -1.99 19.20
N GLY A 23 -3.45 -0.66 19.17
CA GLY A 23 -2.54 0.28 19.84
C GLY A 23 -1.87 1.29 18.90
N ILE A 24 -2.07 1.14 17.58
CA ILE A 24 -1.65 2.15 16.61
C ILE A 24 -2.77 3.20 16.47
N SER A 25 -2.40 4.48 16.50
CA SER A 25 -3.34 5.58 16.27
C SER A 25 -3.83 5.58 14.82
N GLU A 26 -5.09 5.96 14.58
CA GLU A 26 -5.63 6.10 13.22
C GLU A 26 -4.87 7.14 12.38
N ASP A 27 -4.19 8.08 13.05
CA ASP A 27 -3.39 9.17 12.48
C ASP A 27 -1.88 8.90 12.50
N ASP A 28 -1.46 7.66 12.76
CA ASP A 28 -0.05 7.28 12.77
C ASP A 28 0.63 7.61 11.42
N HIS A 29 1.86 8.10 11.48
CA HIS A 29 2.67 8.52 10.34
C HIS A 29 2.77 7.48 9.20
N ARG A 30 2.62 6.19 9.50
CA ARG A 30 2.57 5.10 8.51
C ARG A 30 1.43 5.27 7.52
N ARG A 31 0.29 5.84 7.92
CA ARG A 31 -0.81 6.18 7.02
C ARG A 31 -0.38 7.19 5.96
N SER A 32 0.30 8.25 6.37
CA SER A 32 0.83 9.28 5.48
C SER A 32 1.91 8.71 4.55
N ALA A 33 2.76 7.82 5.06
CA ALA A 33 3.78 7.15 4.27
C ALA A 33 3.17 6.23 3.19
N LEU A 34 2.14 5.45 3.56
CA LEU A 34 1.36 4.63 2.63
C LEU A 34 0.69 5.47 1.54
N HIS A 35 0.05 6.59 1.92
CA HIS A 35 -0.61 7.46 0.95
C HIS A 35 0.39 8.03 -0.06
N ARG A 36 1.58 8.45 0.41
CA ARG A 36 2.67 8.90 -0.46
C ARG A 36 3.14 7.79 -1.39
N TYR A 37 3.35 6.58 -0.87
CA TYR A 37 3.71 5.42 -1.70
C TYR A 37 2.71 5.18 -2.84
N LEU A 38 1.41 5.15 -2.54
CA LEU A 38 0.37 4.93 -3.57
C LEU A 38 0.25 6.09 -4.56
N THR A 39 0.56 7.31 -4.13
CA THR A 39 0.61 8.48 -4.99
C THR A 39 1.78 8.36 -5.98
N ASP A 40 2.97 8.03 -5.49
CA ASP A 40 4.17 7.83 -6.31
C ASP A 40 3.97 6.67 -7.30
N LEU A 41 3.36 5.57 -6.83
CA LEU A 41 3.03 4.42 -7.66
C LEU A 41 2.07 4.80 -8.78
N GLY A 42 0.99 5.52 -8.46
CA GLY A 42 0.05 6.00 -9.48
C GLY A 42 0.59 7.09 -10.41
N ALA A 43 1.69 7.74 -10.06
CA ALA A 43 2.42 8.63 -10.97
C ALA A 43 3.32 7.83 -11.94
N ALA A 44 3.76 6.64 -11.55
CA ALA A 44 4.60 5.75 -12.36
C ALA A 44 3.79 4.90 -13.37
N GLY A 45 2.49 4.73 -13.16
CA GLY A 45 1.62 3.98 -14.07
C GLY A 45 0.15 3.98 -13.65
N ASP A 46 -0.70 3.49 -14.55
CA ASP A 46 -2.11 3.28 -14.27
C ASP A 46 -2.32 1.87 -13.70
N PHE A 47 -2.76 1.80 -12.45
CA PHE A 47 -2.97 0.55 -11.74
C PHE A 47 -4.44 0.43 -11.36
N ASP A 48 -5.02 -0.75 -11.62
CA ASP A 48 -6.35 -1.07 -11.15
C ASP A 48 -6.39 -1.13 -9.61
N PHE A 49 -7.60 -1.10 -9.07
CA PHE A 49 -7.82 -1.13 -7.63
C PHE A 49 -7.21 -2.37 -6.96
N ASP A 50 -7.27 -3.53 -7.60
CA ASP A 50 -6.80 -4.80 -7.04
C ASP A 50 -5.27 -4.79 -6.88
N LEU A 51 -4.55 -4.29 -7.89
CA LEU A 51 -3.11 -4.11 -7.83
C LEU A 51 -2.71 -3.09 -6.77
N LEU A 52 -3.43 -1.97 -6.68
CA LEU A 52 -3.19 -0.96 -5.65
C LEU A 52 -3.44 -1.50 -4.23
N GLN A 53 -4.49 -2.30 -4.02
CA GLN A 53 -4.73 -2.97 -2.73
C GLN A 53 -3.58 -3.90 -2.35
N ILE A 54 -3.13 -4.74 -3.29
CA ILE A 54 -2.02 -5.67 -3.06
C ILE A 54 -0.75 -4.90 -2.69
N ALA A 55 -0.43 -3.84 -3.44
CA ALA A 55 0.74 -3.01 -3.18
C ALA A 55 0.66 -2.37 -1.78
N ALA A 56 -0.50 -1.80 -1.43
CA ALA A 56 -0.74 -1.14 -0.15
C ALA A 56 -0.55 -2.09 1.05
N VAL A 57 -1.12 -3.31 0.97
CA VAL A 57 -1.01 -4.31 2.04
C VAL A 57 0.43 -4.81 2.18
N ASN A 58 1.11 -5.09 1.06
CA ASN A 58 2.51 -5.54 1.11
C ASN A 58 3.45 -4.45 1.62
N TYR A 59 3.20 -3.18 1.30
CA TYR A 59 3.98 -2.07 1.82
C TYR A 59 3.91 -2.00 3.35
N LEU A 60 2.70 -2.01 3.93
CA LEU A 60 2.54 -1.96 5.39
C LEU A 60 3.19 -3.17 6.08
N LYS A 61 2.99 -4.37 5.53
CA LYS A 61 3.63 -5.58 6.06
C LYS A 61 5.16 -5.48 6.03
N SER A 62 5.71 -5.03 4.90
CA SER A 62 7.17 -4.88 4.75
C SER A 62 7.73 -3.77 5.64
N LEU A 63 6.93 -2.76 5.97
CA LEU A 63 7.31 -1.70 6.89
C LEU A 63 7.44 -2.20 8.33
N ASP A 64 6.59 -3.14 8.75
CA ASP A 64 6.74 -3.83 10.04
C ASP A 64 7.94 -4.78 10.06
N GLU A 65 8.23 -5.46 8.95
CA GLU A 65 9.34 -6.42 8.87
C GLU A 65 10.71 -5.76 8.77
N LEU A 66 10.82 -4.69 7.99
CA LEU A 66 12.09 -4.06 7.65
C LEU A 66 12.38 -2.80 8.48
N HIS A 67 11.34 -2.19 9.05
CA HIS A 67 11.42 -0.90 9.75
C HIS A 67 12.08 0.23 8.92
N ASP A 68 12.08 0.09 7.59
CA ASP A 68 12.64 1.04 6.63
C ASP A 68 11.67 1.29 5.47
N ASP A 69 11.40 2.57 5.18
CA ASP A 69 10.47 2.99 4.13
C ASP A 69 10.95 2.55 2.73
N ARG A 70 12.26 2.65 2.45
CA ARG A 70 12.79 2.33 1.11
C ARG A 70 12.73 0.82 0.87
N GLY A 71 13.13 0.02 1.85
CA GLY A 71 13.01 -1.43 1.83
C GLY A 71 11.55 -1.86 1.65
N ALA A 72 10.62 -1.25 2.38
CA ALA A 72 9.20 -1.55 2.29
C ALA A 72 8.62 -1.26 0.89
N ARG A 73 8.98 -0.12 0.29
CA ARG A 73 8.60 0.23 -1.09
C ARG A 73 9.12 -0.80 -2.09
N LEU A 74 10.40 -1.14 -2.01
CA LEU A 74 11.02 -2.09 -2.94
C LEU A 74 10.35 -3.48 -2.83
N ALA A 75 10.08 -3.95 -1.63
CA ALA A 75 9.40 -5.22 -1.41
C ALA A 75 7.96 -5.22 -1.94
N ALA A 76 7.22 -4.12 -1.72
CA ALA A 76 5.87 -3.93 -2.25
C ALA A 76 5.84 -3.91 -3.78
N ASP A 77 6.77 -3.20 -4.41
CA ASP A 77 6.88 -3.11 -5.87
C ASP A 77 7.24 -4.46 -6.49
N GLN A 78 8.12 -5.24 -5.85
CA GLN A 78 8.42 -6.60 -6.28
C GLN A 78 7.21 -7.53 -6.17
N ALA A 79 6.44 -7.44 -5.08
CA ALA A 79 5.22 -8.23 -4.89
C ALA A 79 4.15 -7.86 -5.93
N LEU A 80 4.00 -6.56 -6.19
CA LEU A 80 3.11 -6.01 -7.22
C LEU A 80 3.51 -6.52 -8.61
N ALA A 81 4.79 -6.42 -8.97
CA ALA A 81 5.30 -6.89 -10.25
C ALA A 81 4.99 -8.39 -10.43
N LYS A 82 5.30 -9.25 -9.45
CA LYS A 82 5.00 -10.68 -9.50
C LYS A 82 3.51 -10.96 -9.75
N ARG A 83 2.63 -10.19 -9.11
CA ARG A 83 1.17 -10.32 -9.25
C ARG A 83 0.67 -9.82 -10.61
N ALA A 84 1.22 -8.74 -11.14
CA ALA A 84 0.90 -8.25 -12.48
C ALA A 84 1.30 -9.27 -13.56
N HIS A 85 2.49 -9.87 -13.44
CA HIS A 85 2.96 -10.90 -14.38
C HIS A 85 2.14 -12.19 -14.32
N SER A 86 1.61 -12.55 -13.15
CA SER A 86 0.77 -13.75 -12.99
C SER A 86 -0.66 -13.57 -13.52
N ARG A 87 -1.07 -12.33 -13.85
CA ARG A 87 -2.38 -11.99 -14.42
C ARG A 87 -2.37 -11.86 -15.95
N ALA A 88 -1.19 -11.82 -16.57
CA ALA A 88 -1.00 -11.72 -18.01
C ALA A 88 -1.00 -13.10 -18.68
#